data_AF-A0A812FHT8-F1
#
_entry.id   AF-A0A812FHT8-F1
#
_cell.length_a   1.000
_cell.length_b   1.000
_cell.length_c   1.000
_cell.angle_alpha   90.00
_cell.angle_beta   90.00
_cell.angle_gamma   90.00
#
_symmetry.space_group_name_H-M   'P 1'
#
loop_
_entity.id
_entity.type
_entity.pdbx_description
1 polymer ?
#
loop_
_entity_poly.entity_id
_entity_poly.type
_entity_poly.pdbx_seq_one_letter_code
_entity_poly.pdbx_strand_id
1 'polypeptide(L)'
;MLLSDGEFVMTYCTNHLYWITRRAPFGKAALLDEDVEINFQEETTPNDVVSVIATQPLTGNETWHRMKPGEYGLFHVGELILNNAEALTDVPFAAPKPGNQAPTEPLE
;
A
#
# COMPACT_ATOMS: atom_id res chain seq x y z
N MET A 1 -7.37 6.78 -2.89
CA MET A 1 -7.32 7.31 -4.28
C MET A 1 -5.87 7.29 -4.75
N LEU A 2 -5.65 6.99 -6.03
CA LEU A 2 -4.35 7.09 -6.69
C LEU A 2 -4.51 8.02 -7.88
N LEU A 3 -3.58 8.95 -8.05
CA LEU A 3 -3.51 9.88 -9.19
C LEU A 3 -2.07 9.88 -9.71
N SER A 4 -1.88 9.87 -11.03
CA SER A 4 -0.55 9.86 -11.63
C SER A 4 -0.56 10.62 -12.95
N ASP A 5 0.58 11.22 -13.28
CA ASP A 5 0.89 11.81 -14.59
C ASP A 5 1.88 10.96 -15.42
N GLY A 6 2.25 9.77 -14.92
CA GLY A 6 3.23 8.87 -15.52
C GLY A 6 4.64 8.99 -14.94
N GLU A 7 4.97 10.08 -14.26
CA GLU A 7 6.26 10.30 -13.61
C GLU A 7 6.14 10.31 -12.07
N PHE A 8 5.05 10.87 -11.58
CA PHE A 8 4.69 10.92 -10.17
C PHE A 8 3.45 10.09 -9.90
N VAL A 9 3.38 9.52 -8.70
CA VAL A 9 2.17 8.87 -8.20
C VAL A 9 1.78 9.53 -6.87
N MET A 10 0.64 10.22 -6.85
CA MET A 10 0.04 10.74 -5.64
C MET A 10 -0.98 9.75 -5.07
N THR A 11 -0.87 9.48 -3.77
CA THR A 11 -1.80 8.67 -3.00
C THR A 11 -2.58 9.56 -2.04
N TYR A 12 -3.83 9.21 -1.79
CA TYR A 12 -4.64 9.85 -0.76
C TYR A 12 -5.50 8.81 -0.05
N CYS A 13 -5.36 8.73 1.27
CA CYS A 13 -6.03 7.76 2.12
C CYS A 13 -7.30 8.34 2.75
N THR A 14 -8.45 7.75 2.44
CA THR A 14 -9.71 8.08 3.12
C THR A 14 -10.04 7.07 4.21
N ASN A 15 -9.73 5.80 4.00
CA ASN A 15 -10.00 4.70 4.94
C ASN A 15 -8.78 3.81 5.15
N HIS A 16 -8.44 2.97 4.17
CA HIS A 16 -7.44 1.92 4.25
C HIS A 16 -6.55 2.03 3.02
N LEU A 17 -5.36 2.56 3.24
CA LEU A 17 -4.30 2.57 2.24
C LEU A 17 -3.00 2.24 2.96
N TYR A 18 -2.18 1.44 2.29
CA TYR A 18 -0.92 0.95 2.79
C TYR A 18 0.11 1.07 1.67
N TRP A 19 1.36 1.31 2.05
CA TRP A 19 2.45 1.29 1.09
C TRP A 19 3.71 0.65 1.68
N ILE A 20 4.56 0.14 0.81
CA ILE A 20 5.88 -0.37 1.14
C ILE A 20 6.85 -0.01 0.04
N THR A 21 8.07 0.39 0.40
CA THR A 21 9.16 0.63 -0.55
C THR A 21 10.18 -0.49 -0.44
N ARG A 22 10.41 -1.19 -1.54
CA ARG A 22 11.37 -2.29 -1.66
C ARG A 22 12.56 -1.79 -2.47
N ARG A 23 13.77 -2.13 -2.02
CA ARG A 23 15.02 -1.76 -2.69
C ARG A 23 15.76 -3.03 -3.07
N ALA A 24 16.42 -3.01 -4.23
CA ALA A 24 17.32 -4.09 -4.61
C ALA A 24 18.46 -4.27 -3.57
N PRO A 25 18.93 -5.51 -3.33
CA PRO A 25 18.44 -6.76 -3.91
C PRO A 25 17.09 -7.19 -3.30
N PHE A 26 16.12 -7.51 -4.17
CA PHE A 26 14.77 -7.87 -3.72
C PHE A 26 14.76 -9.27 -3.09
N GLY A 27 14.40 -9.32 -1.81
CA GLY A 27 14.10 -10.56 -1.10
C GLY A 27 12.79 -11.21 -1.57
N LYS A 28 12.51 -12.42 -1.06
CA LYS A 28 11.25 -13.12 -1.34
C LYS A 28 10.10 -12.47 -0.56
N ALA A 29 9.05 -12.08 -1.27
CA ALA A 29 7.78 -11.60 -0.71
C ALA A 29 6.80 -12.79 -0.66
N ALA A 30 6.25 -13.10 0.51
CA ALA A 30 5.22 -14.13 0.66
C ALA A 30 3.85 -13.45 0.70
N LEU A 31 3.07 -13.64 -0.35
CA LEU A 31 1.75 -13.01 -0.49
C LEU A 31 0.72 -13.68 0.42
N LEU A 32 -0.21 -12.89 0.93
CA LEU A 32 -1.16 -13.28 1.96
C LEU A 32 -2.46 -13.88 1.42
N ASP A 33 -2.93 -13.50 0.23
CA ASP A 33 -4.37 -13.57 -0.03
C ASP A 33 -4.85 -14.18 -1.35
N GLU A 34 -4.01 -14.74 -2.24
CA GLU A 34 -4.45 -15.62 -3.35
C GLU A 34 -3.22 -16.07 -4.17
N ASP A 35 -3.32 -17.20 -4.87
CA ASP A 35 -2.28 -17.90 -5.66
C ASP A 35 -1.69 -17.09 -6.86
N VAL A 36 -1.26 -15.85 -6.63
CA VAL A 36 -0.60 -15.00 -7.63
C VAL A 36 0.75 -14.57 -7.08
N GLU A 37 1.82 -15.31 -7.37
CA GLU A 37 3.18 -14.87 -7.04
C GLU A 37 3.61 -13.73 -7.97
N ILE A 38 3.76 -12.51 -7.43
CA ILE A 38 4.42 -11.43 -8.17
C ILE A 38 5.93 -11.58 -7.96
N ASN A 39 6.62 -12.13 -8.96
CA ASN A 39 8.08 -12.23 -8.96
C ASN A 39 8.71 -10.87 -9.36
N PHE A 40 9.04 -10.06 -8.37
CA PHE A 40 9.73 -8.77 -8.59
C PHE A 40 11.19 -8.91 -9.07
N GLN A 41 11.77 -10.12 -9.07
CA GLN A 41 13.17 -10.33 -9.46
C GLN A 41 13.39 -10.33 -10.98
N GLU A 42 12.37 -10.57 -11.80
CA GLU A 42 12.53 -10.66 -13.26
C GLU A 42 12.51 -9.30 -13.96
N GLU A 43 11.98 -8.26 -13.31
CA GLU A 43 11.72 -6.95 -13.92
C GLU A 43 12.56 -5.81 -13.33
N THR A 44 13.61 -6.13 -12.55
CA THR A 44 14.36 -5.11 -11.81
C THR A 44 15.87 -5.16 -11.99
N THR A 45 16.51 -3.98 -11.98
CA THR A 45 17.95 -3.82 -11.93
C THR A 45 18.48 -3.83 -10.49
N PRO A 46 19.78 -4.07 -10.26
CA PRO A 46 20.38 -4.10 -8.92
C PRO A 46 20.26 -2.81 -8.09
N ASN A 47 19.78 -1.71 -8.69
CA ASN A 47 19.61 -0.42 -8.03
C ASN A 47 18.15 0.03 -7.96
N ASP A 48 17.20 -0.83 -8.33
CA ASP A 48 15.80 -0.42 -8.42
C ASP A 48 15.15 -0.21 -7.05
N VAL A 49 14.30 0.81 -7.01
CA VAL A 49 13.42 1.13 -5.88
C VAL A 49 12.00 1.01 -6.37
N VAL A 50 11.21 0.16 -5.72
CA VAL A 50 9.82 -0.11 -6.09
C VAL A 50 8.93 0.15 -4.89
N SER A 51 8.01 1.11 -5.02
CA SER A 51 6.95 1.31 -4.03
C SER A 51 5.67 0.62 -4.47
N VAL A 52 5.12 -0.24 -3.61
CA VAL A 52 3.83 -0.90 -3.80
C VAL A 52 2.81 -0.22 -2.91
N ILE A 53 1.65 0.13 -3.47
CA ILE A 53 0.54 0.76 -2.75
C ILE A 53 -0.70 -0.12 -2.88
N ALA A 54 -1.33 -0.47 -1.76
CA ALA A 54 -2.45 -1.39 -1.71
C ALA A 54 -3.47 -1.00 -0.63
N THR A 55 -4.71 -1.50 -0.74
CA THR A 55 -5.78 -1.24 0.25
C THR A 55 -5.72 -2.19 1.45
N GLN A 56 -4.77 -3.13 1.46
CA GLN A 56 -4.39 -4.00 2.56
C GLN A 56 -2.94 -4.49 2.34
N PRO A 57 -2.20 -4.84 3.41
CA PRO A 57 -0.90 -5.50 3.27
C PRO A 57 -1.03 -6.76 2.42
N LEU A 58 -0.19 -6.87 1.38
CA LEU A 58 -0.20 -8.05 0.52
C LEU A 58 0.76 -9.12 1.01
N THR A 59 1.74 -8.78 1.84
CA THR A 59 2.76 -9.70 2.35
C THR A 59 2.75 -9.73 3.87
N GLY A 60 2.96 -10.93 4.44
CA GLY A 60 2.93 -11.13 5.90
C GLY A 60 4.30 -11.00 6.56
N ASN A 61 5.37 -11.07 5.78
CA ASN A 61 6.75 -11.07 6.25
C ASN A 61 7.44 -9.70 6.13
N GLU A 62 6.69 -8.63 5.80
CA GLU A 62 7.21 -7.28 5.62
C GLU A 62 6.37 -6.26 6.40
N THR A 63 6.98 -5.15 6.79
CA THR A 63 6.28 -4.04 7.47
C THR A 63 5.73 -3.07 6.45
N TRP A 64 4.40 -3.07 6.30
CA TRP A 64 3.70 -2.10 5.49
C TRP A 64 3.43 -0.81 6.29
N HIS A 65 3.65 0.33 5.66
CA HIS A 65 3.25 1.62 6.21
C HIS A 65 1.75 1.78 6.03
N ARG A 66 1.02 1.80 7.14
CA ARG A 66 -0.40 2.09 7.17
C ARG A 66 -0.60 3.61 7.13
N MET A 67 -1.45 4.09 6.24
CA MET A 67 -1.79 5.51 6.15
C MET A 67 -3.00 5.86 7.02
N LYS A 68 -3.02 7.08 7.55
CA LYS A 68 -4.15 7.66 8.29
C LYS A 68 -5.19 8.28 7.36
N PRO A 69 -6.47 8.38 7.77
CA PRO A 69 -7.45 9.17 7.03
C PRO A 69 -6.97 10.62 6.86
N GLY A 70 -7.03 11.13 5.62
CA GLY A 70 -6.52 12.47 5.26
C GLY A 70 -5.01 12.50 4.93
N GLU A 71 -4.31 11.38 5.05
CA GLU A 71 -2.90 11.30 4.68
C GLU A 71 -2.74 11.21 3.16
N TYR A 72 -1.79 11.97 2.61
CA TYR A 72 -1.34 11.87 1.23
C TYR A 72 0.15 11.52 1.18
N GLY A 73 0.55 10.87 0.08
CA GLY A 73 1.95 10.64 -0.25
C GLY A 73 2.19 10.89 -1.74
N LEU A 74 3.30 11.54 -2.07
CA LEU A 74 3.75 11.74 -3.45
C LEU A 74 5.00 10.90 -3.66
N PHE A 75 4.93 10.00 -4.64
CA PHE A 75 6.01 9.09 -4.98
C PHE A 75 6.62 9.45 -6.33
N HIS A 76 7.94 9.32 -6.44
CA HIS A 76 8.70 9.53 -7.66
C HIS A 76 9.85 8.52 -7.72
N VAL A 77 9.96 7.77 -8.82
CA VAL A 77 10.99 6.72 -9.02
C VAL A 77 11.07 5.78 -7.81
N GLY A 78 9.89 5.36 -7.31
CA GLY A 78 9.78 4.45 -6.18
C GLY A 78 10.01 5.06 -4.79
N GLU A 79 10.41 6.33 -4.68
CA GLU A 79 10.66 7.00 -3.40
C GLU A 79 9.46 7.84 -2.96
N LEU A 80 9.19 7.88 -1.65
CA LEU A 80 8.26 8.84 -1.07
C LEU A 80 8.96 10.20 -0.92
N ILE A 81 8.59 11.18 -1.74
CA ILE A 81 9.26 12.49 -1.78
C ILE A 81 8.53 13.57 -0.97
N LEU A 82 7.22 13.41 -0.74
CA LEU A 82 6.41 14.35 0.04
C LEU A 82 5.23 13.64 0.69
N ASN A 83 4.90 13.99 1.93
CA ASN A 83 3.69 13.54 2.61
C ASN A 83 3.25 14.57 3.67
N ASN A 84 2.13 14.31 4.33
CA ASN A 84 1.66 15.05 5.50
C ASN A 84 1.51 14.18 6.77
N ALA A 85 2.21 13.05 6.86
CA ALA A 85 2.01 12.09 7.94
C ALA A 85 2.28 12.70 9.34
N GLU A 86 3.29 13.58 9.44
CA GLU A 86 3.62 14.29 10.68
C GLU A 86 2.51 15.21 11.17
N ALA A 87 1.75 15.84 10.26
CA ALA A 87 0.62 16.68 10.63
C ALA A 87 -0.58 15.88 11.16
N LEU A 88 -0.55 14.54 11.03
CA LEU A 88 -1.63 13.64 11.38
C LEU A 88 -1.27 12.76 12.59
N THR A 89 -0.26 13.09 13.39
CA THR A 89 0.16 12.28 14.56
C THR A 89 -0.99 11.97 15.53
N ASP A 90 -1.89 12.92 15.75
CA ASP A 90 -3.02 12.78 16.67
C ASP A 90 -4.28 12.20 16.02
N VAL A 91 -4.27 11.98 14.71
CA VAL A 91 -5.38 11.35 14.00
C VAL A 91 -5.30 9.83 14.19
N PRO A 92 -6.39 9.16 14.62
CA PRO A 92 -6.41 7.71 14.71
C PRO A 92 -6.41 7.09 13.31
N PHE A 93 -5.84 5.89 13.20
CA PHE A 93 -6.06 5.07 12.00
C PHE A 93 -7.55 4.75 11.85
N ALA A 94 -8.00 4.54 10.61
CA ALA A 94 -9.37 4.07 10.37
C ALA A 94 -9.65 2.78 11.16
N ALA A 95 -10.89 2.61 11.60
CA ALA A 95 -11.32 1.35 12.21
C ALA A 95 -11.01 0.17 11.25
N PRO A 96 -10.76 -1.05 11.77
CA PRO A 96 -10.61 -2.23 10.93
C PRO A 96 -11.76 -2.33 9.92
N LYS A 97 -11.48 -2.83 8.70
CA LYS A 97 -12.55 -3.09 7.74
C LYS A 97 -13.60 -3.98 8.42
N PRO A 98 -14.90 -3.65 8.35
CA PRO A 98 -15.93 -4.59 8.78
C PRO A 98 -15.70 -5.92 8.07
N GLY A 99 -15.88 -7.04 8.78
CA GLY A 99 -15.91 -8.36 8.15
C GLY A 99 -17.02 -8.45 7.09
N ASN A 100 -17.15 -9.61 6.43
CA ASN A 100 -18.18 -9.81 5.42
C ASN A 100 -19.57 -9.36 5.93
N GLN A 101 -20.10 -8.28 5.35
CA GLN A 101 -21.44 -7.76 5.65
C GLN A 101 -22.49 -8.27 4.67
N ALA A 102 -22.14 -9.27 3.85
CA ALA A 102 -23.14 -9.95 3.04
C ALA A 102 -24.26 -10.47 3.96
N PRO A 103 -25.53 -10.24 3.61
CA PRO A 103 -26.64 -10.87 4.31
C PRO A 103 -26.38 -12.37 4.40
N THR A 104 -26.31 -12.89 5.62
CA THR A 104 -26.21 -14.34 5.86
C THR A 104 -27.53 -15.06 5.61
N GLU A 105 -28.62 -14.30 5.48
CA GLU A 105 -29.95 -14.79 5.17
C GLU A 105 -30.34 -14.43 3.72
N PRO A 106 -31.09 -15.30 3.02
CA PRO A 106 -31.62 -14.99 1.69
C PRO A 106 -32.51 -13.75 1.73
N LEU A 107 -32.46 -12.92 0.69
CA LEU A 107 -33.43 -11.84 0.50
C LEU A 107 -34.79 -12.48 0.20
N GLU A 108 -35.82 -12.17 1.01
CA GLU A 108 -37.22 -12.54 0.75
C GLU A 108 -37.81 -11.82 -0.48
#